data_AF-A0A6J6E5C0-F1
#
_entry.id   AF-A0A6J6E5C0-F1
#
_cell.length_a   1.000
_cell.length_b   1.000
_cell.length_c   1.000
_cell.angle_alpha   90.00
_cell.angle_beta   90.00
_cell.angle_gamma   90.00
#
_symmetry.space_group_name_H-M   'P 1'
#
loop_
_entity.id
_entity.type
_entity.pdbx_description
1 polymer ?
#
loop_
_entity_poly.entity_id
_entity_poly.type
_entity_poly.pdbx_seq_one_letter_code
_entity_poly.pdbx_strand_id
1 'polypeptide(L)'
;MKRLLAPVLIACLALSFNFPSATAAVKQGAVCKKAGLTSTASGIKYTCTKTGSKLVWAKRAKTGTYAAPVVKDFEAWSTNIDSKTLSDQAERNFLSWAKSRSGAQKNHTQLIQANTNTSRIAIMKKADDLGAQLFSSYFPQGSKTFIGATQTWTDEQLANSGWATKCDVPSMRGVAYCLGIESIHGYVVTGDAAYVASDPGSDGGSLLAHEYFHLVQRTLSKNPNGAFIKVGQPDTVNAFPVWFIEGTADYVGFAVGALSQNATYWQGRARMFSYSPPEESINKNAIADYEIRTCCGNNTPTYPYHIGRVATEYIVASIGFQKMLDIWVDVATTRNFETSFEKVTGISKEAFYAKFDQVRTKVGLPPVSWRLDGLVNKKIS
;
A
#
# COMPACT_ATOMS: atom_id res chain seq x y z
N MET A 1 -14.58 95.19 -44.14
CA MET A 1 -14.11 95.19 -42.73
C MET A 1 -14.53 93.89 -42.06
N LYS A 2 -13.56 93.04 -41.70
CA LYS A 2 -13.49 92.11 -40.55
C LYS A 2 -12.49 91.00 -40.90
N ARG A 3 -11.33 91.06 -40.24
CA ARG A 3 -10.21 90.12 -40.34
C ARG A 3 -10.61 88.80 -39.65
N LEU A 4 -10.34 87.66 -40.27
CA LEU A 4 -10.39 86.35 -39.63
C LEU A 4 -9.02 85.67 -39.80
N LEU A 5 -8.35 85.48 -38.67
CA LEU A 5 -7.15 84.67 -38.48
C LEU A 5 -7.59 83.20 -38.33
N ALA A 6 -6.94 82.28 -39.05
CA ALA A 6 -7.07 80.85 -38.85
C ALA A 6 -5.69 80.26 -38.46
N PRO A 7 -5.53 79.59 -37.30
CA PRO A 7 -4.28 78.95 -36.92
C PRO A 7 -4.22 77.47 -37.32
N VAL A 8 -3.00 77.05 -37.62
CA VAL A 8 -2.54 75.71 -38.01
C VAL A 8 -2.73 74.69 -36.87
N LEU A 9 -3.31 73.53 -37.18
CA LEU A 9 -3.40 72.38 -36.26
C LEU A 9 -2.28 71.37 -36.56
N ILE A 10 -1.43 71.09 -35.57
CA ILE A 10 -0.40 70.07 -35.60
C ILE A 10 -1.03 68.74 -35.13
N ALA A 11 -0.99 67.71 -35.98
CA ALA A 11 -1.47 66.38 -35.65
C ALA A 11 -0.36 65.56 -34.95
N CYS A 12 -0.55 65.25 -33.66
CA CYS A 12 0.26 64.29 -32.92
C CYS A 12 -0.24 62.86 -33.17
N LEU A 13 0.60 62.01 -33.75
CA LEU A 13 0.35 60.58 -33.95
C LEU A 13 0.67 59.81 -32.66
N ALA A 14 -0.35 59.43 -31.89
CA ALA A 14 -0.17 58.58 -30.71
C ALA A 14 -0.17 57.10 -31.12
N LEU A 15 0.99 56.44 -31.04
CA LEU A 15 1.11 54.99 -31.15
C LEU A 15 0.56 54.33 -29.86
N SER A 16 -0.59 53.67 -29.96
CA SER A 16 -1.14 52.82 -28.92
C SER A 16 -0.46 51.45 -28.92
N PHE A 17 0.44 51.21 -27.96
CA PHE A 17 0.96 49.87 -27.68
C PHE A 17 -0.08 49.05 -26.89
N ASN A 18 -0.60 47.98 -27.50
CA ASN A 18 -1.38 46.96 -26.82
C ASN A 18 -0.44 46.09 -25.98
N PHE A 19 -0.39 46.29 -24.67
CA PHE A 19 0.21 45.32 -23.76
C PHE A 19 -0.81 44.23 -23.42
N PRO A 20 -0.47 42.93 -23.55
CA PRO A 20 -1.32 41.87 -23.03
C PRO A 20 -1.40 41.97 -21.50
N SER A 21 -2.61 42.03 -20.97
CA SER A 21 -2.88 42.02 -19.53
C SER A 21 -2.27 40.76 -18.90
N ALA A 22 -1.25 40.95 -18.05
CA ALA A 22 -0.65 39.85 -17.30
C ALA A 22 -1.67 39.28 -16.30
N THR A 23 -2.32 38.16 -16.65
CA THR A 23 -3.10 37.39 -15.69
C THR A 23 -2.15 36.72 -14.70
N ALA A 24 -2.35 36.98 -13.40
CA ALA A 24 -1.56 36.35 -12.34
C ALA A 24 -1.62 34.81 -12.46
N ALA A 25 -0.46 34.16 -12.36
CA ALA A 25 -0.34 32.71 -12.43
C ALA A 25 -1.18 32.03 -11.32
N VAL A 26 -1.88 30.95 -11.68
CA VAL A 26 -2.71 30.17 -10.76
C VAL A 26 -1.87 29.53 -9.66
N LYS A 27 -2.32 29.63 -8.40
CA LYS A 27 -1.66 29.09 -7.20
C LYS A 27 -2.65 28.31 -6.34
N GLN A 28 -2.15 27.37 -5.54
CA GLN A 28 -2.96 26.59 -4.59
C GLN A 28 -3.74 27.52 -3.65
N GLY A 29 -5.03 27.25 -3.45
CA GLY A 29 -5.89 28.00 -2.54
C GLY A 29 -6.35 29.37 -3.05
N ALA A 30 -5.87 29.83 -4.22
CA ALA A 30 -6.35 31.07 -4.82
C ALA A 30 -7.80 30.94 -5.29
N VAL A 31 -8.58 32.02 -5.20
CA VAL A 31 -9.99 32.02 -5.57
C VAL A 31 -10.15 31.78 -7.07
N CYS A 32 -11.15 30.96 -7.44
CA CYS A 32 -11.49 30.68 -8.82
C CYS A 32 -12.98 30.96 -9.07
N LYS A 33 -13.32 31.30 -10.33
CA LYS A 33 -14.64 31.87 -10.66
C LYS A 33 -15.75 30.83 -10.82
N LYS A 34 -15.42 29.60 -11.19
CA LYS A 34 -16.40 28.56 -11.53
C LYS A 34 -15.84 27.16 -11.26
N ALA A 35 -16.60 26.35 -10.52
CA ALA A 35 -16.25 24.96 -10.24
C ALA A 35 -16.00 24.16 -11.53
N GLY A 36 -15.00 23.29 -11.51
CA GLY A 36 -14.63 22.45 -12.66
C GLY A 36 -13.73 23.12 -13.69
N LEU A 37 -13.43 24.42 -13.57
CA LEU A 37 -12.39 25.06 -14.40
C LEU A 37 -11.04 24.37 -14.18
N THR A 38 -10.25 24.24 -15.24
CA THR A 38 -8.87 23.74 -15.16
C THR A 38 -7.89 24.76 -15.70
N SER A 39 -6.70 24.83 -15.11
CA SER A 39 -5.62 25.71 -15.55
C SER A 39 -4.29 25.06 -15.26
N THR A 40 -3.27 25.34 -16.07
CA THR A 40 -1.91 24.80 -15.89
C THR A 40 -0.96 25.97 -15.63
N ALA A 41 -0.27 25.94 -14.49
CA ALA A 41 0.78 26.90 -14.15
C ALA A 41 2.04 26.14 -13.72
N SER A 42 3.19 26.50 -14.30
CA SER A 42 4.48 25.83 -14.05
C SER A 42 4.41 24.30 -14.16
N GLY A 43 3.68 23.77 -15.16
CA GLY A 43 3.54 22.33 -15.40
C GLY A 43 2.65 21.56 -14.41
N ILE A 44 1.92 22.28 -13.53
CA ILE A 44 0.98 21.71 -12.55
C ILE A 44 -0.45 22.05 -12.99
N LYS A 45 -1.31 21.04 -13.12
CA LYS A 45 -2.74 21.23 -13.43
C LYS A 45 -3.53 21.49 -12.14
N TYR A 46 -4.23 22.61 -12.11
CA TYR A 46 -5.14 23.02 -11.05
C TYR A 46 -6.58 22.81 -11.52
N THR A 47 -7.45 22.40 -10.61
CA THR A 47 -8.89 22.33 -10.81
C THR A 47 -9.57 23.23 -9.78
N CYS A 48 -10.52 24.04 -10.22
CA CYS A 48 -11.34 24.85 -9.35
C CYS A 48 -12.35 23.97 -8.61
N THR A 49 -12.21 23.85 -7.29
CA THR A 49 -13.06 23.00 -6.43
C THR A 49 -13.69 23.82 -5.31
N LYS A 50 -14.83 23.36 -4.80
CA LYS A 50 -15.50 23.98 -3.66
C LYS A 50 -14.85 23.52 -2.35
N THR A 51 -14.44 24.47 -1.52
CA THR A 51 -13.91 24.23 -0.18
C THR A 51 -14.63 25.15 0.80
N GLY A 52 -15.49 24.58 1.64
CA GLY A 52 -16.45 25.36 2.44
C GLY A 52 -17.41 26.16 1.54
N SER A 53 -17.52 27.47 1.78
CA SER A 53 -18.35 28.40 1.00
C SER A 53 -17.65 29.02 -0.21
N LYS A 54 -16.37 28.74 -0.44
CA LYS A 54 -15.56 29.38 -1.51
C LYS A 54 -15.14 28.37 -2.59
N LEU A 55 -14.93 28.89 -3.79
CA LEU A 55 -14.30 28.17 -4.90
C LEU A 55 -12.81 28.52 -4.93
N VAL A 56 -11.96 27.50 -4.83
CA VAL A 56 -10.50 27.67 -4.81
C VAL A 56 -9.80 26.73 -5.79
N TRP A 57 -8.66 27.16 -6.32
CA TRP A 57 -7.78 26.34 -7.11
C TRP A 57 -7.12 25.28 -6.24
N ALA A 58 -7.53 24.03 -6.40
CA ALA A 58 -6.84 22.88 -5.86
C ALA A 58 -5.88 22.33 -6.92
N LYS A 59 -4.63 22.10 -6.54
CA LYS A 59 -3.73 21.24 -7.30
C LYS A 59 -4.47 19.93 -7.48
N ARG A 60 -4.71 19.54 -8.73
CA ARG A 60 -4.97 18.14 -8.97
C ARG A 60 -3.68 17.47 -8.52
N ALA A 61 -3.77 16.50 -7.61
CA ALA A 61 -2.72 15.50 -7.57
C ALA A 61 -2.58 15.06 -9.02
N LYS A 62 -1.42 15.34 -9.66
CA LYS A 62 -1.01 14.42 -10.72
C LYS A 62 -1.21 13.06 -10.08
N THR A 63 -1.88 12.13 -10.77
CA THR A 63 -1.59 10.71 -10.53
C THR A 63 -0.08 10.66 -10.47
N GLY A 64 0.42 10.56 -9.25
CA GLY A 64 1.81 10.82 -8.98
C GLY A 64 2.55 9.75 -9.71
N THR A 65 3.10 10.08 -10.86
CA THR A 65 4.18 9.30 -11.43
C THR A 65 5.36 9.59 -10.52
N TYR A 66 5.33 9.01 -9.32
CA TYR A 66 6.55 8.77 -8.58
C TYR A 66 7.44 8.01 -9.54
N ALA A 67 8.57 8.63 -9.91
CA ALA A 67 9.50 8.01 -10.82
C ALA A 67 10.05 6.77 -10.10
N ALA A 68 9.91 5.61 -10.73
CA ALA A 68 10.45 4.39 -10.18
C ALA A 68 11.95 4.58 -9.87
N PRO A 69 12.46 4.05 -8.74
CA PRO A 69 13.87 4.20 -8.38
C PRO A 69 14.80 3.71 -9.49
N VAL A 70 15.90 4.43 -9.73
CA VAL A 70 16.98 3.98 -10.62
C VAL A 70 17.94 3.11 -9.80
N VAL A 71 18.25 1.96 -10.37
CA VAL A 71 18.96 0.77 -9.88
C VAL A 71 19.67 0.26 -11.11
N LYS A 72 20.98 0.13 -11.02
CA LYS A 72 21.84 -0.42 -12.06
C LYS A 72 22.34 -1.77 -11.59
N ASP A 73 22.49 -2.70 -12.52
CA ASP A 73 23.20 -3.97 -12.31
C ASP A 73 22.64 -4.83 -11.16
N PHE A 74 21.30 -4.91 -11.03
CA PHE A 74 20.66 -5.84 -10.11
C PHE A 74 20.68 -7.26 -10.69
N GLU A 75 21.24 -8.19 -9.93
CA GLU A 75 21.21 -9.63 -10.22
C GLU A 75 20.16 -10.32 -9.33
N ALA A 76 19.27 -11.10 -9.95
CA ALA A 76 18.26 -11.86 -9.23
C ALA A 76 18.92 -12.85 -8.25
N TRP A 77 18.40 -12.94 -7.04
CA TRP A 77 18.91 -13.81 -5.99
C TRP A 77 20.38 -13.55 -5.57
N SER A 78 20.88 -12.32 -5.82
CA SER A 78 22.21 -11.91 -5.40
C SER A 78 22.34 -11.84 -3.89
N THR A 79 23.47 -12.35 -3.38
CA THR A 79 23.82 -12.27 -1.96
C THR A 79 24.70 -11.06 -1.63
N ASN A 80 25.02 -10.25 -2.64
CA ASN A 80 25.79 -9.03 -2.53
C ASN A 80 24.92 -7.81 -2.79
N ILE A 81 23.99 -7.54 -1.88
CA ILE A 81 23.02 -6.46 -1.99
C ILE A 81 22.87 -5.73 -0.67
N ASP A 82 22.69 -4.40 -0.73
CA ASP A 82 22.36 -3.56 0.42
C ASP A 82 20.84 -3.30 0.52
N SER A 83 20.41 -2.84 1.70
CA SER A 83 18.99 -2.56 1.99
C SER A 83 18.31 -1.59 1.01
N LYS A 84 19.02 -0.56 0.51
CA LYS A 84 18.45 0.46 -0.36
C LYS A 84 18.28 -0.10 -1.76
N THR A 85 19.32 -0.75 -2.29
CA THR A 85 19.28 -1.40 -3.61
C THR A 85 18.18 -2.44 -3.67
N LEU A 86 18.05 -3.28 -2.62
CA LEU A 86 16.97 -4.25 -2.51
C LEU A 86 15.58 -3.58 -2.55
N SER A 87 15.36 -2.60 -1.67
CA SER A 87 14.06 -1.93 -1.55
C SER A 87 13.70 -1.19 -2.84
N ASP A 88 14.66 -0.51 -3.48
CA ASP A 88 14.45 0.23 -4.72
C ASP A 88 14.10 -0.68 -5.89
N GLN A 89 14.75 -1.83 -5.99
CA GLN A 89 14.46 -2.78 -7.06
C GLN A 89 13.09 -3.43 -6.86
N ALA A 90 12.74 -3.80 -5.62
CA ALA A 90 11.40 -4.30 -5.29
C ALA A 90 10.33 -3.26 -5.63
N GLU A 91 10.53 -2.02 -5.19
CA GLU A 91 9.60 -0.90 -5.45
C GLU A 91 9.47 -0.60 -6.93
N ARG A 92 10.56 -0.60 -7.70
CA ARG A 92 10.48 -0.47 -9.16
C ARG A 92 9.61 -1.56 -9.78
N ASN A 93 9.82 -2.80 -9.39
CA ASN A 93 9.08 -3.94 -9.92
C ASN A 93 7.59 -3.86 -9.54
N PHE A 94 7.26 -3.45 -8.31
CA PHE A 94 5.89 -3.18 -7.89
C PHE A 94 5.26 -2.03 -8.68
N LEU A 95 5.92 -0.88 -8.81
CA LEU A 95 5.40 0.28 -9.53
C LEU A 95 5.19 0.01 -11.02
N SER A 96 6.10 -0.74 -11.64
CA SER A 96 5.95 -1.19 -13.04
C SER A 96 4.70 -2.06 -13.19
N TRP A 97 4.51 -3.02 -12.29
CA TRP A 97 3.30 -3.85 -12.26
C TRP A 97 2.05 -3.01 -11.98
N ALA A 98 2.06 -2.15 -10.97
CA ALA A 98 0.93 -1.29 -10.62
C ALA A 98 0.50 -0.39 -11.78
N LYS A 99 1.47 0.14 -12.54
CA LYS A 99 1.18 0.95 -13.73
C LYS A 99 0.43 0.15 -14.79
N SER A 100 0.77 -1.13 -15.00
CA SER A 100 0.07 -1.99 -15.98
C SER A 100 -1.39 -2.25 -15.60
N ARG A 101 -1.74 -2.05 -14.32
CA ARG A 101 -3.11 -2.20 -13.77
C ARG A 101 -3.98 -0.95 -13.88
N SER A 102 -3.47 0.17 -14.42
CA SER A 102 -4.21 1.45 -14.50
C SER A 102 -5.52 1.39 -15.31
N GLY A 103 -5.65 0.39 -16.20
CA GLY A 103 -6.87 0.12 -16.98
C GLY A 103 -7.63 -1.14 -16.57
N ALA A 104 -7.22 -1.80 -15.47
CA ALA A 104 -7.90 -3.00 -15.00
C ALA A 104 -9.33 -2.67 -14.55
N GLN A 105 -10.26 -3.59 -14.82
CA GLN A 105 -11.65 -3.48 -14.36
C GLN A 105 -11.69 -3.44 -12.83
N LYS A 106 -12.37 -2.43 -12.28
CA LYS A 106 -12.61 -2.31 -10.84
C LYS A 106 -13.92 -2.99 -10.48
N ASN A 107 -13.86 -4.04 -9.66
CA ASN A 107 -15.03 -4.76 -9.13
C ASN A 107 -15.07 -4.63 -7.61
N HIS A 108 -15.46 -3.45 -7.13
CA HIS A 108 -15.32 -3.10 -5.72
C HIS A 108 -16.35 -2.07 -5.28
N THR A 109 -16.92 -2.29 -4.09
CA THR A 109 -17.85 -1.37 -3.42
C THR A 109 -17.23 -0.83 -2.14
N GLN A 110 -17.17 0.50 -2.03
CA GLN A 110 -16.73 1.21 -0.84
C GLN A 110 -17.89 2.04 -0.30
N LEU A 111 -18.24 1.86 0.98
CA LEU A 111 -19.16 2.74 1.70
C LEU A 111 -18.47 3.33 2.93
N ILE A 112 -18.64 4.64 3.11
CA ILE A 112 -18.02 5.40 4.20
C ILE A 112 -19.11 6.19 4.92
N GLN A 113 -19.24 5.99 6.23
CA GLN A 113 -20.13 6.78 7.08
C GLN A 113 -19.54 8.19 7.25
N ALA A 114 -20.40 9.21 7.31
CA ALA A 114 -19.97 10.56 7.69
C ALA A 114 -19.26 10.51 9.06
N ASN A 115 -18.07 11.10 9.14
CA ASN A 115 -17.18 11.00 10.29
C ASN A 115 -16.38 12.30 10.45
N THR A 116 -16.18 12.76 11.69
CA THR A 116 -15.42 13.97 12.02
C THR A 116 -13.91 13.78 11.89
N ASN A 117 -13.41 12.55 11.91
CA ASN A 117 -12.00 12.16 11.73
C ASN A 117 -11.59 12.20 10.24
N THR A 118 -11.79 13.37 9.62
CA THR A 118 -11.77 13.53 8.15
C THR A 118 -10.42 13.24 7.51
N SER A 119 -9.29 13.50 8.20
CA SER A 119 -7.96 13.28 7.64
C SER A 119 -7.70 11.78 7.46
N ARG A 120 -7.97 10.99 8.52
CA ARG A 120 -7.83 9.53 8.50
C ARG A 120 -8.74 8.88 7.48
N ILE A 121 -10.01 9.28 7.44
CA ILE A 121 -10.98 8.77 6.45
C ILE A 121 -10.49 9.03 5.02
N ALA A 122 -9.96 10.22 4.73
CA ALA A 122 -9.43 10.54 3.41
C ALA A 122 -8.21 9.68 3.03
N ILE A 123 -7.37 9.32 4.00
CA ILE A 123 -6.20 8.47 3.80
C ILE A 123 -6.62 7.02 3.52
N MET A 124 -7.44 6.44 4.40
CA MET A 124 -7.96 5.07 4.24
C MET A 124 -8.76 4.93 2.93
N LYS A 125 -9.56 5.94 2.58
CA LYS A 125 -10.28 5.98 1.30
C LYS A 125 -9.34 5.83 0.11
N LYS A 126 -8.24 6.59 0.07
CA LYS A 126 -7.27 6.55 -1.03
C LYS A 126 -6.54 5.21 -1.10
N ALA A 127 -6.18 4.66 0.06
CA ALA A 127 -5.52 3.35 0.14
C ALA A 127 -6.43 2.26 -0.42
N ASP A 128 -7.72 2.27 -0.04
CA ASP A 128 -8.72 1.35 -0.55
C ASP A 128 -9.00 1.55 -2.04
N ASP A 129 -9.13 2.80 -2.51
CA ASP A 129 -9.33 3.10 -3.92
C ASP A 129 -8.19 2.55 -4.79
N LEU A 130 -6.95 2.70 -4.33
CA LEU A 130 -5.76 2.17 -5.01
C LEU A 130 -5.69 0.65 -4.89
N GLY A 131 -5.88 0.07 -3.70
CA GLY A 131 -5.92 -1.38 -3.50
C GLY A 131 -6.96 -2.04 -4.41
N ALA A 132 -8.16 -1.48 -4.47
CA ALA A 132 -9.21 -1.94 -5.37
C ALA A 132 -8.83 -1.78 -6.85
N GLN A 133 -8.20 -0.67 -7.27
CA GLN A 133 -7.71 -0.53 -8.64
C GLN A 133 -6.70 -1.63 -9.01
N LEU A 134 -5.84 -2.00 -8.08
CA LEU A 134 -4.78 -2.99 -8.31
C LEU A 134 -5.33 -4.42 -8.32
N PHE A 135 -6.20 -4.76 -7.37
CA PHE A 135 -6.52 -6.15 -7.07
C PHE A 135 -8.00 -6.53 -7.23
N SER A 136 -8.93 -5.58 -7.30
CA SER A 136 -10.36 -5.93 -7.25
C SER A 136 -10.83 -6.81 -8.41
N SER A 137 -10.13 -6.78 -9.55
CA SER A 137 -10.43 -7.65 -10.69
C SER A 137 -10.22 -9.15 -10.40
N TYR A 138 -9.54 -9.50 -9.30
CA TYR A 138 -9.35 -10.90 -8.90
C TYR A 138 -10.58 -11.47 -8.19
N PHE A 139 -11.51 -10.63 -7.71
CA PHE A 139 -12.72 -11.06 -7.02
C PHE A 139 -13.88 -11.20 -8.01
N PRO A 140 -14.31 -12.42 -8.36
CA PRO A 140 -15.37 -12.61 -9.35
C PRO A 140 -16.70 -11.98 -8.92
N GLN A 141 -17.02 -12.04 -7.62
CA GLN A 141 -18.23 -11.47 -7.03
C GLN A 141 -18.06 -10.03 -6.52
N GLY A 142 -16.88 -9.44 -6.78
CA GLY A 142 -16.50 -8.15 -6.26
C GLY A 142 -16.09 -8.19 -4.79
N SER A 143 -15.40 -7.14 -4.37
CA SER A 143 -14.96 -6.93 -3.00
C SER A 143 -15.66 -5.73 -2.36
N LYS A 144 -15.70 -5.67 -1.04
CA LYS A 144 -16.47 -4.68 -0.28
C LYS A 144 -15.66 -4.11 0.88
N THR A 145 -15.79 -2.81 1.10
CA THR A 145 -15.15 -2.09 2.20
C THR A 145 -16.12 -1.14 2.88
N PHE A 146 -16.24 -1.28 4.19
CA PHE A 146 -17.10 -0.45 5.03
C PHE A 146 -16.24 0.31 6.04
N ILE A 147 -16.28 1.64 6.01
CA ILE A 147 -15.54 2.49 6.96
C ILE A 147 -16.55 3.33 7.73
N GLY A 148 -16.84 2.91 8.98
CA GLY A 148 -17.81 3.56 9.85
C GLY A 148 -17.20 4.52 10.85
N ALA A 149 -18.03 5.43 11.36
CA ALA A 149 -17.78 6.22 12.56
C ALA A 149 -18.17 5.48 13.83
N THR A 150 -19.09 4.51 13.73
CA THR A 150 -19.51 3.66 14.84
C THR A 150 -19.44 2.18 14.47
N GLN A 151 -19.26 1.34 15.49
CA GLN A 151 -19.33 -0.11 15.33
C GLN A 151 -20.70 -0.54 14.82
N THR A 152 -21.79 -0.06 15.44
CA THR A 152 -23.17 -0.42 15.07
C THR A 152 -23.45 -0.23 13.57
N TRP A 153 -23.06 0.92 13.01
CA TRP A 153 -23.26 1.16 11.57
C TRP A 153 -22.42 0.21 10.72
N THR A 154 -21.18 -0.05 11.13
CA THR A 154 -20.26 -0.92 10.39
C THR A 154 -20.77 -2.37 10.39
N ASP A 155 -21.16 -2.88 11.55
CA ASP A 155 -21.75 -4.21 11.74
C ASP A 155 -23.02 -4.38 10.88
N GLU A 156 -23.87 -3.34 10.82
CA GLU A 156 -25.07 -3.33 9.98
C GLU A 156 -24.73 -3.45 8.49
N GLN A 157 -23.75 -2.67 7.98
CA GLN A 157 -23.37 -2.75 6.56
C GLN A 157 -22.73 -4.10 6.19
N LEU A 158 -21.96 -4.68 7.11
CA LEU A 158 -21.39 -6.01 6.95
C LEU A 158 -22.50 -7.08 6.89
N ALA A 159 -23.46 -7.02 7.82
CA ALA A 159 -24.62 -7.92 7.85
C ALA A 159 -25.48 -7.80 6.58
N ASN A 160 -25.78 -6.57 6.14
CA ASN A 160 -26.49 -6.29 4.88
C ASN A 160 -25.74 -6.81 3.65
N SER A 161 -24.44 -7.04 3.77
CA SER A 161 -23.59 -7.59 2.72
C SER A 161 -23.37 -9.09 2.82
N GLY A 162 -24.06 -9.77 3.74
CA GLY A 162 -24.04 -11.22 3.92
C GLY A 162 -23.07 -11.73 4.98
N TRP A 163 -22.45 -10.85 5.77
CA TRP A 163 -21.49 -11.24 6.81
C TRP A 163 -21.81 -10.60 8.16
N ALA A 164 -22.58 -11.33 8.98
CA ALA A 164 -22.89 -10.91 10.34
C ALA A 164 -21.67 -11.12 11.26
N THR A 165 -21.10 -10.03 11.76
CA THR A 165 -19.92 -10.03 12.64
C THR A 165 -19.90 -8.76 13.49
N LYS A 166 -18.95 -8.69 14.43
CA LYS A 166 -18.61 -7.46 15.15
C LYS A 166 -17.29 -6.91 14.65
N CYS A 167 -17.28 -5.61 14.36
CA CYS A 167 -16.09 -4.91 13.91
C CYS A 167 -15.40 -4.17 15.06
N ASP A 168 -14.82 -4.94 15.99
CA ASP A 168 -14.32 -4.44 17.27
C ASP A 168 -12.88 -4.85 17.59
N VAL A 169 -12.15 -5.46 16.65
CA VAL A 169 -10.74 -5.83 16.88
C VAL A 169 -9.87 -4.57 16.85
N PRO A 170 -9.27 -4.13 17.98
CA PRO A 170 -8.44 -2.94 17.99
C PRO A 170 -7.10 -3.24 17.31
N SER A 171 -6.82 -2.55 16.20
CA SER A 171 -5.54 -2.68 15.49
C SER A 171 -4.57 -1.56 15.82
N MET A 172 -5.09 -0.35 16.02
CA MET A 172 -4.30 0.84 16.36
C MET A 172 -5.18 1.88 17.04
N ARG A 173 -4.55 2.89 17.64
CA ARG A 173 -5.29 3.98 18.27
C ARG A 173 -6.25 4.63 17.26
N GLY A 174 -7.53 4.60 17.59
CA GLY A 174 -8.60 5.22 16.81
C GLY A 174 -9.12 4.39 15.64
N VAL A 175 -8.65 3.15 15.44
CA VAL A 175 -9.16 2.22 14.42
C VAL A 175 -9.37 0.84 15.03
N ALA A 176 -10.59 0.33 14.90
CA ALA A 176 -10.87 -1.10 14.99
C ALA A 176 -11.19 -1.64 13.59
N TYR A 177 -11.04 -2.95 13.41
CA TYR A 177 -11.30 -3.60 12.13
C TYR A 177 -11.91 -4.98 12.30
N CYS A 178 -12.33 -5.55 11.18
CA CYS A 178 -12.75 -6.93 11.06
C CYS A 178 -12.51 -7.39 9.63
N LEU A 179 -11.96 -8.59 9.48
CA LEU A 179 -11.59 -9.16 8.19
C LEU A 179 -12.44 -10.41 7.89
N GLY A 180 -13.15 -10.39 6.76
CA GLY A 180 -13.89 -11.54 6.26
C GLY A 180 -12.98 -12.56 5.58
N ILE A 181 -13.54 -13.71 5.20
CA ILE A 181 -12.75 -14.79 4.58
C ILE A 181 -12.66 -14.66 3.05
N GLU A 182 -13.63 -14.01 2.42
CA GLU A 182 -13.75 -13.99 0.97
C GLU A 182 -13.34 -12.64 0.37
N SER A 183 -14.17 -11.62 0.58
CA SER A 183 -14.06 -10.38 -0.21
C SER A 183 -14.53 -9.13 0.54
N ILE A 184 -14.74 -9.23 1.85
CA ILE A 184 -15.35 -8.20 2.68
C ILE A 184 -14.48 -7.88 3.89
N HIS A 185 -14.33 -6.60 4.22
CA HIS A 185 -13.72 -6.14 5.46
C HIS A 185 -14.36 -4.83 5.93
N GLY A 186 -14.20 -4.53 7.21
CA GLY A 186 -14.78 -3.35 7.85
C GLY A 186 -13.79 -2.64 8.77
N TYR A 187 -14.03 -1.35 8.98
CA TYR A 187 -13.26 -0.48 9.87
C TYR A 187 -14.17 0.44 10.66
N VAL A 188 -13.83 0.66 11.92
CA VAL A 188 -14.45 1.66 12.79
C VAL A 188 -13.41 2.72 13.13
N VAL A 189 -13.64 3.96 12.70
CA VAL A 189 -12.71 5.08 12.87
C VAL A 189 -13.21 6.03 13.94
N THR A 190 -12.54 6.03 15.10
CA THR A 190 -12.88 6.83 16.29
C THR A 190 -11.85 7.91 16.63
N GLY A 191 -10.71 7.97 15.93
CA GLY A 191 -9.72 9.02 16.10
C GLY A 191 -9.08 9.44 14.79
N ASP A 192 -8.70 10.72 14.68
CA ASP A 192 -8.06 11.26 13.49
C ASP A 192 -6.55 10.95 13.46
N ALA A 193 -5.95 11.03 12.27
CA ALA A 193 -4.51 11.02 12.06
C ALA A 193 -4.18 11.67 10.70
N ALA A 194 -3.04 12.35 10.63
CA ALA A 194 -2.49 12.83 9.38
C ALA A 194 -1.46 11.83 8.83
N TYR A 195 -1.28 11.85 7.52
CA TYR A 195 -0.25 11.04 6.88
C TYR A 195 1.14 11.59 7.20
N VAL A 196 2.05 10.72 7.64
CA VAL A 196 3.45 11.04 7.87
C VAL A 196 4.30 10.02 7.12
N ALA A 197 5.04 10.45 6.10
CA ALA A 197 5.79 9.54 5.24
C ALA A 197 6.84 8.70 5.99
N SER A 198 7.41 9.25 7.07
CA SER A 198 8.33 8.53 7.96
C SER A 198 7.64 7.67 9.02
N ASP A 199 6.31 7.72 9.12
CA ASP A 199 5.49 6.90 10.03
C ASP A 199 4.19 6.40 9.36
N PRO A 200 4.32 5.65 8.25
CA PRO A 200 3.21 5.35 7.33
C PRO A 200 2.18 4.34 7.88
N GLY A 201 2.43 3.76 9.06
CA GLY A 201 1.52 2.82 9.72
C GLY A 201 0.55 3.47 10.71
N SER A 202 0.74 4.75 11.05
CA SER A 202 -0.03 5.41 12.11
C SER A 202 -1.43 5.89 11.68
N ASP A 203 -1.65 6.03 10.37
CA ASP A 203 -2.85 6.62 9.78
C ASP A 203 -3.91 5.60 9.33
N GLY A 204 -3.61 4.30 9.38
CA GLY A 204 -4.54 3.23 9.00
C GLY A 204 -4.64 2.94 7.50
N GLY A 205 -3.99 3.74 6.63
CA GLY A 205 -3.95 3.47 5.19
C GLY A 205 -3.19 2.18 4.85
N SER A 206 -2.02 1.97 5.47
CA SER A 206 -1.26 0.73 5.26
C SER A 206 -1.96 -0.50 5.84
N LEU A 207 -2.58 -0.36 7.02
CA LEU A 207 -3.40 -1.40 7.64
C LEU A 207 -4.53 -1.82 6.69
N LEU A 208 -5.25 -0.86 6.12
CA LEU A 208 -6.35 -1.20 5.22
C LEU A 208 -5.88 -2.01 4.03
N ALA A 209 -4.79 -1.56 3.40
CA ALA A 209 -4.23 -2.26 2.25
C ALA A 209 -3.65 -3.65 2.61
N HIS A 210 -3.09 -3.80 3.82
CA HIS A 210 -2.61 -5.08 4.36
C HIS A 210 -3.75 -6.10 4.46
N GLU A 211 -4.83 -5.73 5.16
CA GLU A 211 -5.97 -6.62 5.37
C GLU A 211 -6.71 -6.92 4.05
N TYR A 212 -6.81 -5.93 3.16
CA TYR A 212 -7.36 -6.15 1.82
C TYR A 212 -6.53 -7.18 1.03
N PHE A 213 -5.20 -7.16 1.18
CA PHE A 213 -4.34 -8.12 0.49
C PHE A 213 -4.51 -9.55 1.02
N HIS A 214 -4.87 -9.76 2.29
CA HIS A 214 -5.25 -11.09 2.77
C HIS A 214 -6.48 -11.66 2.03
N LEU A 215 -7.45 -10.82 1.66
CA LEU A 215 -8.59 -11.23 0.82
C LEU A 215 -8.11 -11.64 -0.59
N VAL A 216 -7.13 -10.91 -1.14
CA VAL A 216 -6.52 -11.22 -2.43
C VAL A 216 -5.79 -12.57 -2.38
N GLN A 217 -4.96 -12.81 -1.36
CA GLN A 217 -4.23 -14.06 -1.17
C GLN A 217 -5.18 -15.27 -1.13
N ARG A 218 -6.26 -15.18 -0.35
CA ARG A 218 -7.30 -16.22 -0.28
C ARG A 218 -7.99 -16.45 -1.62
N THR A 219 -8.31 -15.37 -2.33
CA THR A 219 -8.96 -15.43 -3.64
C THR A 219 -8.06 -16.07 -4.71
N LEU A 220 -6.77 -15.72 -4.75
CA LEU A 220 -5.83 -16.24 -5.74
C LEU A 220 -5.52 -17.74 -5.52
N SER A 221 -5.36 -18.15 -4.26
CA SER A 221 -5.01 -19.52 -3.90
C SER A 221 -6.18 -20.52 -3.99
N LYS A 222 -7.44 -20.05 -4.06
CA LYS A 222 -8.65 -20.85 -4.25
C LYS A 222 -8.64 -22.16 -3.43
N ASN A 223 -8.24 -22.08 -2.16
CA ASN A 223 -8.08 -23.24 -1.28
C ASN A 223 -9.11 -23.23 -0.15
N PRO A 224 -10.42 -23.39 -0.45
CA PRO A 224 -11.47 -23.23 0.58
C PRO A 224 -11.47 -24.35 1.63
N ASN A 225 -10.93 -25.53 1.29
CA ASN A 225 -11.02 -26.74 2.12
C ASN A 225 -9.66 -27.23 2.64
N GLY A 226 -8.55 -26.64 2.21
CA GLY A 226 -7.20 -26.99 2.66
C GLY A 226 -6.68 -26.03 3.71
N ALA A 227 -5.69 -26.47 4.48
CA ALA A 227 -4.99 -25.58 5.41
C ALA A 227 -4.36 -24.41 4.64
N PHE A 228 -4.72 -23.18 5.03
CA PHE A 228 -4.17 -21.97 4.42
C PHE A 228 -2.77 -21.66 4.99
N ILE A 229 -2.53 -21.94 6.27
CA ILE A 229 -1.29 -21.63 6.98
C ILE A 229 -0.71 -22.90 7.61
N LYS A 230 0.62 -23.03 7.64
CA LYS A 230 1.31 -24.04 8.44
C LYS A 230 1.07 -23.76 9.94
N VAL A 231 0.53 -24.74 10.68
CA VAL A 231 0.27 -24.62 12.14
C VAL A 231 1.07 -25.61 12.98
N GLY A 232 2.10 -26.23 12.39
CA GLY A 232 2.94 -27.23 13.07
C GLY A 232 2.29 -28.60 13.16
N GLN A 233 1.25 -28.87 12.36
CA GLN A 233 0.59 -30.17 12.25
C GLN A 233 0.90 -30.82 10.88
N PRO A 234 1.03 -32.17 10.80
CA PRO A 234 1.43 -32.86 9.58
C PRO A 234 0.54 -32.59 8.36
N ASP A 235 -0.75 -32.41 8.56
CA ASP A 235 -1.75 -32.10 7.53
C ASP A 235 -1.60 -30.69 6.93
N THR A 236 -0.81 -29.83 7.57
CA THR A 236 -0.55 -28.46 7.11
C THR A 236 0.80 -28.29 6.44
N VAL A 237 1.59 -29.35 6.24
CA VAL A 237 2.96 -29.28 5.70
C VAL A 237 3.05 -28.59 4.33
N ASN A 238 2.00 -28.72 3.52
CA ASN A 238 1.91 -28.14 2.17
C ASN A 238 1.30 -26.72 2.14
N ALA A 239 0.82 -26.22 3.27
CA ALA A 239 0.22 -24.89 3.40
C ALA A 239 1.26 -23.77 3.27
N PHE A 240 0.80 -22.52 3.17
CA PHE A 240 1.71 -21.39 3.10
C PHE A 240 2.44 -21.18 4.44
N PRO A 241 3.75 -20.87 4.41
CA PRO A 241 4.44 -20.43 5.61
C PRO A 241 3.94 -19.04 6.02
N VAL A 242 3.80 -18.80 7.32
CA VAL A 242 3.23 -17.55 7.82
C VAL A 242 4.06 -16.32 7.43
N TRP A 243 5.40 -16.42 7.34
CA TRP A 243 6.24 -15.33 6.82
C TRP A 243 5.84 -14.88 5.42
N PHE A 244 5.35 -15.78 4.56
CA PHE A 244 4.95 -15.43 3.20
C PHE A 244 3.57 -14.75 3.20
N ILE A 245 2.63 -15.25 4.00
CA ILE A 245 1.29 -14.63 4.15
C ILE A 245 1.41 -13.21 4.72
N GLU A 246 2.00 -13.09 5.91
CA GLU A 246 2.06 -11.80 6.60
C GLU A 246 3.07 -10.88 5.96
N GLY A 247 4.20 -11.43 5.49
CA GLY A 247 5.23 -10.64 4.83
C GLY A 247 4.78 -9.99 3.53
N THR A 248 4.03 -10.73 2.71
CA THR A 248 3.52 -10.16 1.45
C THR A 248 2.39 -9.16 1.70
N ALA A 249 1.52 -9.41 2.70
CA ALA A 249 0.50 -8.44 3.12
C ALA A 249 1.13 -7.17 3.69
N ASP A 250 2.19 -7.29 4.50
CA ASP A 250 2.87 -6.16 5.12
C ASP A 250 3.64 -5.33 4.08
N TYR A 251 4.33 -5.98 3.13
CA TYR A 251 4.94 -5.31 1.99
C TYR A 251 3.90 -4.56 1.14
N VAL A 252 2.82 -5.24 0.73
CA VAL A 252 1.76 -4.63 -0.10
C VAL A 252 1.04 -3.51 0.66
N GLY A 253 0.77 -3.70 1.94
CA GLY A 253 0.12 -2.71 2.80
C GLY A 253 0.90 -1.40 2.81
N PHE A 254 2.20 -1.46 3.08
CA PHE A 254 3.04 -0.27 3.06
C PHE A 254 3.27 0.31 1.66
N ALA A 255 3.46 -0.53 0.63
CA ALA A 255 3.67 -0.07 -0.74
C ALA A 255 2.43 0.66 -1.29
N VAL A 256 1.24 0.09 -1.11
CA VAL A 256 -0.05 0.71 -1.48
C VAL A 256 -0.32 1.93 -0.61
N GLY A 257 -0.10 1.85 0.71
CA GLY A 257 -0.26 2.96 1.63
C GLY A 257 0.57 4.18 1.20
N ALA A 258 1.87 4.01 0.99
CA ALA A 258 2.76 5.08 0.54
C ALA A 258 2.37 5.61 -0.85
N LEU A 259 2.14 4.72 -1.82
CA LEU A 259 1.79 5.10 -3.19
C LEU A 259 0.47 5.89 -3.25
N SER A 260 -0.53 5.51 -2.45
CA SER A 260 -1.82 6.20 -2.37
C SER A 260 -1.70 7.64 -1.85
N GLN A 261 -0.65 7.94 -1.08
CA GLN A 261 -0.34 9.26 -0.55
C GLN A 261 0.74 10.00 -1.35
N ASN A 262 1.15 9.47 -2.51
CA ASN A 262 2.22 10.03 -3.33
C ASN A 262 3.54 10.17 -2.54
N ALA A 263 3.83 9.16 -1.73
CA ALA A 263 5.08 9.00 -0.97
C ALA A 263 5.82 7.75 -1.44
N THR A 264 7.01 7.52 -0.88
CA THR A 264 7.84 6.36 -1.25
C THR A 264 7.84 5.33 -0.15
N TYR A 265 7.86 4.05 -0.53
CA TYR A 265 8.02 2.95 0.43
C TYR A 265 9.26 3.14 1.33
N TRP A 266 10.37 3.61 0.75
CA TRP A 266 11.63 3.82 1.46
C TRP A 266 11.54 4.83 2.61
N GLN A 267 10.76 5.90 2.48
CA GLN A 267 10.67 6.97 3.50
C GLN A 267 10.25 6.46 4.88
N GLY A 268 9.36 5.47 4.92
CA GLY A 268 8.89 4.85 6.15
C GLY A 268 9.65 3.60 6.56
N ARG A 269 10.53 3.04 5.71
CA ARG A 269 11.08 1.69 5.88
C ARG A 269 11.79 1.49 7.23
N ALA A 270 12.53 2.49 7.69
CA ALA A 270 13.18 2.44 9.00
C ALA A 270 12.17 2.31 10.15
N ARG A 271 11.06 3.06 10.08
CA ARG A 271 10.00 3.04 11.08
C ARG A 271 9.20 1.74 11.06
N MET A 272 9.04 1.11 9.91
CA MET A 272 8.31 -0.17 9.78
C MET A 272 8.89 -1.27 10.68
N PHE A 273 10.20 -1.28 10.96
CA PHE A 273 10.82 -2.23 11.90
C PHE A 273 10.46 -2.01 13.36
N SER A 274 9.82 -0.89 13.71
CA SER A 274 9.43 -0.56 15.09
C SER A 274 7.98 -0.88 15.43
N TYR A 275 7.18 -1.38 14.47
CA TYR A 275 5.78 -1.74 14.71
C TYR A 275 5.58 -3.13 15.34
N SER A 276 6.66 -3.85 15.62
CA SER A 276 6.60 -5.13 16.33
C SER A 276 6.36 -4.95 17.83
N PRO A 277 5.89 -6.00 18.52
CA PRO A 277 6.00 -6.11 19.96
C PRO A 277 7.45 -5.88 20.44
N PRO A 278 7.66 -5.36 21.66
CA PRO A 278 8.98 -5.07 22.22
C PRO A 278 9.67 -6.35 22.76
N GLU A 279 9.80 -7.37 21.92
CA GLU A 279 10.41 -8.66 22.28
C GLU A 279 11.85 -8.77 21.80
N GLU A 280 12.70 -9.46 22.58
CA GLU A 280 14.12 -9.60 22.22
C GLU A 280 14.32 -10.42 20.94
N SER A 281 13.46 -11.42 20.68
CA SER A 281 13.59 -12.38 19.59
C SER A 281 13.22 -11.84 18.21
N ILE A 282 12.61 -10.64 18.14
CA ILE A 282 12.10 -10.07 16.89
C ILE A 282 13.17 -10.05 15.81
N ASN A 283 12.87 -10.68 14.67
CA ASN A 283 13.73 -10.80 13.50
C ASN A 283 15.10 -11.47 13.76
N LYS A 284 15.29 -12.24 14.84
CA LYS A 284 16.57 -12.87 15.17
C LYS A 284 16.61 -14.38 14.93
N ASN A 285 15.54 -14.97 14.40
CA ASN A 285 15.55 -16.36 13.92
C ASN A 285 15.93 -16.42 12.44
N ALA A 286 16.39 -17.59 11.96
CA ALA A 286 16.48 -17.88 10.53
C ALA A 286 15.08 -17.85 9.88
N ILE A 287 14.96 -17.54 8.59
CA ILE A 287 13.62 -17.41 7.95
C ILE A 287 12.78 -18.71 8.04
N ALA A 288 13.44 -19.87 8.05
CA ALA A 288 12.79 -21.17 8.20
C ALA A 288 11.99 -21.31 9.51
N ASP A 289 12.34 -20.56 10.56
CA ASP A 289 11.63 -20.59 11.85
C ASP A 289 10.34 -19.75 11.85
N TYR A 290 10.08 -18.99 10.78
CA TYR A 290 8.86 -18.19 10.62
C TYR A 290 7.85 -18.88 9.70
N GLU A 291 7.94 -20.20 9.54
CA GLU A 291 6.96 -20.95 8.75
C GLU A 291 5.64 -21.15 9.49
N ILE A 292 5.69 -21.33 10.81
CA ILE A 292 4.55 -21.79 11.61
C ILE A 292 3.86 -20.62 12.28
N ARG A 293 2.53 -20.61 12.26
CA ARG A 293 1.71 -19.84 13.22
C ARG A 293 0.90 -20.80 14.06
N THR A 294 1.10 -20.76 15.37
CA THR A 294 0.25 -21.50 16.30
C THR A 294 -0.76 -20.58 16.94
N CYS A 295 -1.75 -21.19 17.59
CA CYS A 295 -2.90 -20.54 18.25
C CYS A 295 -2.61 -19.13 18.81
N CYS A 296 -3.58 -18.25 18.56
CA CYS A 296 -3.76 -16.83 18.91
C CYS A 296 -2.52 -15.91 19.00
N GLY A 297 -2.71 -14.72 18.44
CA GLY A 297 -1.69 -13.66 18.45
C GLY A 297 -0.80 -13.66 17.20
N ASN A 298 0.00 -12.59 17.10
CA ASN A 298 0.81 -12.25 15.92
C ASN A 298 2.28 -12.66 16.04
N ASN A 299 2.65 -13.25 17.17
CA ASN A 299 4.02 -13.52 17.60
C ASN A 299 4.22 -14.96 18.09
N THR A 300 3.29 -15.88 17.82
CA THR A 300 3.33 -17.25 18.32
C THR A 300 3.59 -18.25 17.18
N PRO A 301 4.72 -18.99 17.16
CA PRO A 301 5.86 -18.92 18.09
C PRO A 301 6.89 -17.82 17.74
N THR A 302 6.74 -17.19 16.57
CA THR A 302 7.61 -16.12 16.08
C THR A 302 6.77 -14.99 15.49
N TYR A 303 7.36 -13.79 15.35
CA TYR A 303 6.71 -12.62 14.73
C TYR A 303 7.13 -12.48 13.26
N PRO A 304 6.27 -12.86 12.28
CA PRO A 304 6.68 -13.12 10.90
C PRO A 304 6.66 -11.89 9.97
N TYR A 305 6.11 -10.76 10.41
CA TYR A 305 5.80 -9.60 9.56
C TYR A 305 7.04 -8.95 8.97
N HIS A 306 7.97 -8.48 9.80
CA HIS A 306 9.13 -7.70 9.33
C HIS A 306 10.10 -8.51 8.48
N ILE A 307 10.46 -9.72 8.95
CA ILE A 307 11.31 -10.62 8.18
C ILE A 307 10.61 -11.06 6.89
N GLY A 308 9.32 -11.38 6.94
CA GLY A 308 8.51 -11.72 5.78
C GLY A 308 8.41 -10.57 4.77
N ARG A 309 8.32 -9.32 5.24
CA ARG A 309 8.29 -8.12 4.39
C ARG A 309 9.61 -7.97 3.63
N VAL A 310 10.75 -8.13 4.31
CA VAL A 310 12.08 -8.06 3.66
C VAL A 310 12.30 -9.27 2.74
N ALA A 311 11.80 -10.46 3.10
CA ALA A 311 11.79 -11.63 2.22
C ALA A 311 10.95 -11.37 0.96
N THR A 312 9.81 -10.68 1.11
CA THR A 312 8.97 -10.26 -0.01
C THR A 312 9.68 -9.22 -0.88
N GLU A 313 10.37 -8.24 -0.30
CA GLU A 313 11.24 -7.32 -1.06
C GLU A 313 12.23 -8.13 -1.92
N TYR A 314 12.86 -9.18 -1.36
CA TYR A 314 13.84 -10.00 -2.06
C TYR A 314 13.24 -10.83 -3.20
N ILE A 315 12.06 -11.41 -2.99
CA ILE A 315 11.29 -12.10 -4.04
C ILE A 315 10.90 -11.10 -5.14
N VAL A 316 10.24 -10.00 -4.78
CA VAL A 316 9.75 -9.02 -5.76
C VAL A 316 10.90 -8.37 -6.53
N ALA A 317 12.04 -8.09 -5.90
CA ALA A 317 13.23 -7.59 -6.57
C ALA A 317 13.77 -8.62 -7.59
N SER A 318 13.81 -9.90 -7.21
CA SER A 318 14.41 -10.98 -8.02
C SER A 318 13.55 -11.43 -9.19
N ILE A 319 12.24 -11.57 -9.00
CA ILE A 319 11.34 -12.19 -10.00
C ILE A 319 10.17 -11.29 -10.42
N GLY A 320 10.03 -10.11 -9.81
CA GLY A 320 8.95 -9.18 -10.10
C GLY A 320 7.66 -9.46 -9.34
N PHE A 321 6.80 -8.46 -9.24
CA PHE A 321 5.58 -8.53 -8.43
C PHE A 321 4.53 -9.51 -8.98
N GLN A 322 4.36 -9.58 -10.31
CA GLN A 322 3.43 -10.53 -10.91
C GLN A 322 3.81 -11.98 -10.59
N LYS A 323 5.08 -12.35 -10.69
CA LYS A 323 5.52 -13.71 -10.34
C LYS A 323 5.32 -14.02 -8.86
N MET A 324 5.45 -13.05 -7.97
CA MET A 324 5.05 -13.24 -6.56
C MET A 324 3.56 -13.60 -6.43
N LEU A 325 2.68 -12.93 -7.19
CA LEU A 325 1.25 -13.31 -7.25
C LEU A 325 1.04 -14.69 -7.87
N ASP A 326 1.82 -15.04 -8.89
CA ASP A 326 1.70 -16.32 -9.60
C ASP A 326 2.01 -17.53 -8.68
N ILE A 327 2.79 -17.34 -7.60
CA ILE A 327 2.95 -18.38 -6.56
C ILE A 327 1.60 -18.74 -5.95
N TRP A 328 0.78 -17.75 -5.58
CA TRP A 328 -0.56 -17.98 -5.02
C TRP A 328 -1.48 -18.64 -6.04
N VAL A 329 -1.44 -18.18 -7.30
CA VAL A 329 -2.24 -18.72 -8.39
C VAL A 329 -1.89 -20.18 -8.65
N ASP A 330 -0.60 -20.54 -8.64
CA ASP A 330 -0.16 -21.90 -8.92
C ASP A 330 -0.52 -22.86 -7.77
N VAL A 331 -0.53 -22.40 -6.51
CA VAL A 331 -1.00 -23.18 -5.36
C VAL A 331 -2.47 -23.60 -5.50
N ALA A 332 -3.29 -22.82 -6.23
CA ALA A 332 -4.67 -23.22 -6.53
C ALA A 332 -4.75 -24.53 -7.32
N THR A 333 -3.68 -24.88 -8.04
CA THR A 333 -3.57 -26.13 -8.80
C THR A 333 -2.78 -27.18 -8.04
N THR A 334 -1.59 -26.85 -7.53
CA THR A 334 -0.68 -27.85 -6.91
C THR A 334 -1.12 -28.28 -5.52
N ARG A 335 -1.85 -27.42 -4.79
CA ARG A 335 -2.13 -27.57 -3.35
C ARG A 335 -0.87 -27.72 -2.50
N ASN A 336 0.27 -27.23 -2.99
CA ASN A 336 1.56 -27.34 -2.33
C ASN A 336 2.36 -26.04 -2.55
N PHE A 337 2.57 -25.29 -1.47
CA PHE A 337 3.35 -24.06 -1.51
C PHE A 337 4.76 -24.28 -2.05
N GLU A 338 5.47 -25.31 -1.59
CA GLU A 338 6.88 -25.53 -1.92
C GLU A 338 7.05 -25.85 -3.39
N THR A 339 6.17 -26.72 -3.93
CA THR A 339 6.13 -27.03 -5.36
C THR A 339 5.86 -25.78 -6.19
N SER A 340 4.87 -24.98 -5.82
CA SER A 340 4.52 -23.75 -6.55
C SER A 340 5.59 -22.67 -6.42
N PHE A 341 6.19 -22.53 -5.24
CA PHE A 341 7.29 -21.61 -5.00
C PHE A 341 8.46 -21.94 -5.91
N GLU A 342 8.91 -23.19 -5.93
CA GLU A 342 10.02 -23.62 -6.78
C GLU A 342 9.71 -23.45 -8.26
N LYS A 343 8.52 -23.88 -8.70
CA LYS A 343 8.09 -23.75 -10.09
C LYS A 343 8.09 -22.30 -10.58
N VAL A 344 7.61 -21.36 -9.77
CA VAL A 344 7.48 -19.95 -10.18
C VAL A 344 8.77 -19.16 -10.00
N THR A 345 9.51 -19.42 -8.92
CA THR A 345 10.75 -18.68 -8.59
C THR A 345 11.97 -19.22 -9.33
N GLY A 346 11.94 -20.49 -9.75
CA GLY A 346 13.06 -21.20 -10.37
C GLY A 346 14.14 -21.66 -9.38
N ILE A 347 13.91 -21.53 -8.08
CA ILE A 347 14.80 -22.03 -7.01
C ILE A 347 13.96 -22.71 -5.93
N SER A 348 14.51 -23.74 -5.27
CA SER A 348 13.81 -24.36 -4.14
C SER A 348 13.64 -23.38 -2.97
N LYS A 349 12.66 -23.66 -2.10
CA LYS A 349 12.43 -22.90 -0.87
C LYS A 349 13.68 -22.90 0.02
N GLU A 350 14.38 -24.02 0.12
CA GLU A 350 15.61 -24.18 0.89
C GLU A 350 16.74 -23.33 0.32
N ALA A 351 16.88 -23.30 -1.01
CA ALA A 351 17.86 -22.44 -1.68
C ALA A 351 17.54 -20.96 -1.47
N PHE A 352 16.26 -20.59 -1.49
CA PHE A 352 15.81 -19.24 -1.14
C PHE A 352 16.17 -18.89 0.30
N TYR A 353 15.86 -19.75 1.28
CA TYR A 353 16.18 -19.53 2.69
C TYR A 353 17.68 -19.33 2.91
N ALA A 354 18.51 -20.21 2.34
CA ALA A 354 19.96 -20.10 2.46
C ALA A 354 20.49 -18.76 1.94
N LYS A 355 20.00 -18.32 0.76
CA LYS A 355 20.38 -17.03 0.18
C LYS A 355 19.87 -15.84 1.00
N PHE A 356 18.62 -15.91 1.47
CA PHE A 356 18.01 -14.84 2.25
C PHE A 356 18.72 -14.63 3.59
N ASP A 357 19.01 -15.70 4.32
CA ASP A 357 19.74 -15.61 5.58
C ASP A 357 21.18 -15.13 5.39
N GLN A 358 21.80 -15.37 4.23
CA GLN A 358 23.10 -14.79 3.88
C GLN A 358 23.07 -13.26 3.69
N VAL A 359 21.95 -12.70 3.20
CA VAL A 359 21.83 -11.23 2.98
C VAL A 359 21.28 -10.47 4.18
N ARG A 360 20.62 -11.14 5.13
CA ARG A 360 19.79 -10.52 6.17
C ARG A 360 20.43 -9.30 6.86
N THR A 361 21.70 -9.39 7.23
CA THR A 361 22.41 -8.32 7.96
C THR A 361 22.72 -7.11 7.09
N LYS A 362 22.82 -7.31 5.77
CA LYS A 362 23.02 -6.25 4.78
C LYS A 362 21.71 -5.51 4.45
N VAL A 363 20.57 -6.12 4.73
CA VAL A 363 19.23 -5.62 4.34
C VAL A 363 18.38 -5.09 5.51
N GLY A 364 19.02 -4.93 6.68
CA GLY A 364 18.43 -4.28 7.86
C GLY A 364 17.87 -5.23 8.92
N LEU A 365 18.04 -6.55 8.75
CA LEU A 365 17.68 -7.52 9.78
C LEU A 365 18.88 -7.82 10.69
N PRO A 366 18.69 -8.12 11.98
CA PRO A 366 19.79 -8.49 12.85
C PRO A 366 20.34 -9.88 12.49
N PRO A 367 21.57 -10.23 12.94
CA PRO A 367 22.09 -11.59 12.78
C PRO A 367 21.21 -12.62 13.51
N VAL A 368 21.26 -13.86 13.04
CA VAL A 368 20.59 -14.98 13.72
C VAL A 368 21.21 -15.16 15.09
N SER A 369 20.38 -15.08 16.14
CA SER A 369 20.76 -15.36 17.53
C SER A 369 19.65 -16.05 18.31
N TRP A 370 18.56 -16.42 17.63
CA TRP A 370 17.44 -17.19 18.15
C TRP A 370 17.12 -18.32 17.19
N ARG A 371 16.51 -19.39 17.69
CA ARG A 371 16.05 -20.53 16.91
C ARG A 371 14.73 -21.08 17.44
N LEU A 372 13.96 -21.72 16.56
CA LEU A 372 12.74 -22.42 16.92
C LEU A 372 13.04 -23.91 17.16
N ASP A 373 12.95 -24.35 18.42
CA ASP A 373 13.05 -25.75 18.80
C ASP A 373 11.63 -26.32 19.00
N GLY A 374 11.11 -26.99 17.96
CA GLY A 374 9.71 -27.40 17.93
C GLY A 374 8.78 -26.18 17.84
N LEU A 375 8.00 -25.89 18.88
CA LEU A 375 7.17 -24.68 18.97
C LEU A 375 7.71 -23.67 20.00
N VAL A 376 8.94 -23.87 20.49
CA VAL A 376 9.54 -23.03 21.53
C VAL A 376 10.66 -22.19 20.92
N ASN A 377 10.48 -20.87 20.93
CA ASN A 377 11.50 -19.94 20.47
C ASN A 377 12.56 -19.70 21.55
N LYS A 378 13.84 -19.94 21.25
CA LYS A 378 14.94 -19.90 22.21
C LYS A 378 16.13 -19.12 21.68
N LYS A 379 16.84 -18.43 22.58
CA LYS A 379 18.12 -17.82 22.27
C LYS A 379 19.16 -18.91 22.00
N ILE A 380 19.98 -18.72 20.97
CA ILE A 380 21.12 -19.59 20.67
C ILE A 380 22.22 -19.22 21.68
N SER A 381 22.64 -20.19 22.48
CA SER A 381 23.71 -20.06 23.48
C SER A 381 25.07 -19.82 22.87
#